data_AF-A0A9X6WVD7-F1
#
_entry.id   AF-A0A9X6WVD7-F1
#
_cell.length_a   1.000
_cell.length_b   1.000
_cell.length_c   1.000
_cell.angle_alpha   90.00
_cell.angle_beta   90.00
_cell.angle_gamma   90.00
#
_symmetry.space_group_name_H-M   'P 1'
#
loop_
_entity.id
_entity.type
_entity.pdbx_description
1 polymer ?
#
loop_
_entity_poly.entity_id
_entity_poly.type
_entity_poly.pdbx_seq_one_letter_code
_entity_poly.pdbx_strand_id
1 'polypeptide(L)' 'MFKLYVDPGHGGTDSGAMGNGLLEKDLTLDIALRIRMLLLNNYENVDVKMSRETDVFVSLTERTNAANDWQADYYL' A
#
# COMPACT_ATOMS: atom_id res chain seq x y z
N MET A 1 12.60 12.72 8.90
CA MET A 1 11.28 12.42 8.33
C MET A 1 11.12 10.91 8.36
N PHE A 2 10.13 10.40 9.07
CA PHE A 2 9.86 8.97 9.18
C PHE A 2 9.22 8.46 7.89
N LYS A 3 9.80 7.42 7.28
CA LYS A 3 9.36 6.87 5.99
C LYS A 3 8.54 5.61 6.20
N LEU A 4 7.22 5.72 6.06
CA LEU A 4 6.31 4.58 6.10
C LEU A 4 6.02 4.10 4.67
N TYR A 5 6.34 2.85 4.39
CA TYR A 5 5.94 2.19 3.16
C TYR A 5 4.66 1.38 3.39
N VAL A 6 3.59 1.65 2.66
CA VAL A 6 2.30 0.94 2.79
C VAL A 6 2.03 0.08 1.56
N ASP A 7 1.82 -1.21 1.77
CA ASP A 7 1.65 -2.20 0.72
C ASP A 7 0.22 -2.77 0.64
N PRO A 8 -0.70 -2.12 -0.10
CA PRO A 8 -1.98 -2.75 -0.40
C PRO A 8 -1.78 -4.01 -1.25
N GLY A 9 -2.00 -5.17 -0.63
CA GLY A 9 -1.84 -6.49 -1.26
C GLY A 9 -2.67 -6.66 -2.54
N HIS A 10 -2.26 -7.61 -3.38
CA HIS A 10 -2.90 -7.95 -4.67
C HIS A 10 -2.93 -6.77 -5.67
N GLY A 11 -3.86 -6.77 -6.63
CA GLY A 11 -4.05 -5.72 -7.63
C GLY A 11 -3.97 -6.23 -9.07
N GLY A 12 -4.63 -5.52 -9.98
CA GLY A 12 -4.73 -5.89 -11.38
C GLY A 12 -5.38 -7.27 -11.57
N THR A 13 -4.60 -8.19 -12.15
CA THR A 13 -5.03 -9.58 -12.44
C THR A 13 -5.10 -10.46 -11.20
N ASP A 14 -4.50 -10.05 -10.09
CA ASP A 14 -4.60 -10.75 -8.82
C ASP A 14 -5.70 -10.11 -7.98
N SER A 15 -6.84 -10.80 -7.82
CA SER A 15 -7.98 -10.32 -7.03
C SER A 15 -7.77 -10.46 -5.52
N GLY A 16 -6.84 -11.32 -5.11
CA GLY A 16 -6.87 -11.92 -3.79
C GLY A 16 -8.15 -12.73 -3.55
N ALA A 17 -8.54 -12.83 -2.27
CA ALA A 17 -9.78 -13.47 -1.86
C ALA A 17 -11.01 -12.76 -2.45
N MET A 18 -12.04 -13.56 -2.74
CA MET A 18 -13.32 -13.08 -3.25
C MET A 18 -14.46 -13.64 -2.41
N GLY A 19 -15.43 -12.80 -2.06
CA GLY A 19 -16.59 -13.22 -1.28
C GLY A 19 -17.60 -12.11 -1.10
N ASN A 20 -18.90 -12.44 -1.05
CA ASN A 20 -19.99 -11.47 -0.87
C ASN A 20 -19.98 -10.30 -1.88
N GLY A 21 -19.48 -10.52 -3.10
CA GLY A 21 -19.33 -9.46 -4.11
C GLY A 21 -18.17 -8.49 -3.85
N LEU A 22 -17.29 -8.79 -2.89
CA LEU A 22 -16.10 -8.02 -2.56
C LEU A 22 -14.85 -8.70 -3.11
N LEU A 23 -13.87 -7.89 -3.50
CA LEU A 23 -12.53 -8.30 -3.91
C LEU A 23 -11.53 -7.78 -2.89
N GLU A 24 -10.63 -8.64 -2.42
CA GLU A 24 -9.60 -8.26 -1.44
C GLU A 24 -8.74 -7.10 -1.96
N LYS A 25 -8.35 -7.13 -3.24
CA LYS A 25 -7.54 -6.05 -3.86
C LYS A 25 -8.18 -4.66 -3.77
N ASP A 26 -9.50 -4.58 -3.76
CA ASP A 26 -10.23 -3.30 -3.70
C ASP A 26 -10.26 -2.80 -2.26
N LEU A 27 -10.51 -3.71 -1.32
CA LEU A 27 -10.54 -3.40 0.12
C LEU A 27 -9.17 -2.98 0.63
N THR A 28 -8.10 -3.69 0.26
CA THR A 28 -6.74 -3.35 0.69
C THR A 28 -6.31 -1.98 0.15
N LEU A 29 -6.68 -1.64 -1.09
CA LEU A 29 -6.41 -0.32 -1.66
C LEU A 29 -7.16 0.79 -0.94
N ASP A 30 -8.46 0.62 -0.71
CA ASP A 30 -9.28 1.61 -0.01
C ASP A 30 -8.74 1.88 1.41
N ILE A 31 -8.42 0.82 2.16
CA ILE A 31 -7.85 0.94 3.51
C ILE A 31 -6.50 1.67 3.46
N ALA A 32 -5.61 1.28 2.56
CA ALA A 32 -4.28 1.88 2.46
C ALA A 32 -4.33 3.37 2.07
N LEU A 33 -5.21 3.76 1.15
CA LEU A 33 -5.42 5.16 0.77
C LEU A 33 -5.95 6.00 1.95
N ARG A 34 -6.84 5.44 2.78
CA ARG A 34 -7.33 6.09 4.00
C ARG A 34 -6.22 6.23 5.04
N ILE A 35 -5.40 5.20 5.24
CA ILE A 35 -4.22 5.25 6.13
C ILE A 35 -3.29 6.39 5.68
N ARG A 36 -2.93 6.45 4.39
CA ARG A 36 -2.10 7.52 3.82
C ARG A 36 -2.71 8.90 4.07
N MET A 37 -4.00 9.08 3.77
CA MET A 37 -4.70 10.34 4.00
C MET A 37 -4.66 10.76 5.48
N LEU A 38 -4.96 9.84 6.40
CA LEU A 38 -4.96 10.12 7.84
C LEU A 38 -3.55 10.49 8.35
N LEU A 39 -2.51 9.79 7.88
CA LEU A 39 -1.14 10.08 8.28
C LEU A 39 -0.69 11.45 7.79
N LEU A 40 -0.88 11.74 6.50
CA LEU A 40 -0.46 13.01 5.91
C LEU A 40 -1.24 14.22 6.45
N ASN A 41 -2.48 14.03 6.91
CA ASN A 41 -3.30 15.11 7.44
C ASN A 41 -3.10 15.37 8.94
N ASN A 42 -2.71 14.36 9.72
CA ASN A 42 -2.70 14.45 11.18
C ASN A 42 -1.30 14.39 11.81
N TYR A 43 -0.25 14.07 11.04
CA TYR A 43 1.10 13.94 11.55
C TYR A 43 2.08 14.78 10.72
N GLU A 44 3.00 15.45 11.41
CA GLU A 44 4.14 16.11 10.79
C GLU A 44 5.34 15.15 10.71
N ASN A 45 6.28 15.43 9.81
CA ASN A 45 7.52 14.67 9.64
C ASN A 45 7.33 13.18 9.30
N VAL A 46 6.21 12.82 8.66
CA VAL A 46 5.95 11.50 8.07
C VAL A 46 5.92 11.64 6.55
N ASP A 47 6.61 10.73 5.86
CA ASP A 47 6.51 10.54 4.42
C ASP A 47 5.93 9.15 4.16
N VAL A 48 5.01 9.05 3.21
CA VAL A 48 4.26 7.81 2.91
C VAL A 48 4.41 7.47 1.44
N LYS A 49 5.01 6.32 1.16
CA LYS A 49 5.09 5.73 -0.18
C LYS A 49 4.29 4.44 -0.21
N MET A 50 3.67 4.14 -1.35
CA MET A 50 2.83 2.95 -1.50
C MET A 50 3.37 2.04 -2.61
N SER A 51 3.11 0.74 -2.51
CA SER A 51 3.44 -0.20 -3.59
C SER A 51 2.56 -0.01 -4.83
N ARG A 52 1.29 0.36 -4.62
CA ARG A 52 0.34 0.79 -5.66
C ARG A 52 -0.64 1.80 -5.08
N GLU A 53 -1.08 2.74 -5.92
CA GLU A 53 -2.11 3.73 -5.60
C GLU A 53 -3.36 3.55 -6.47
N THR A 54 -3.33 2.58 -7.39
CA THR A 54 -4.40 2.22 -8.32
C THR A 54 -4.53 0.69 -8.42
N ASP A 55 -5.50 0.22 -9.20
CA ASP A 55 -5.69 -1.22 -9.45
C ASP A 55 -4.67 -1.74 -10.47
N VAL A 56 -3.45 -1.98 -10.00
CA VAL A 56 -2.34 -2.54 -10.78
C VAL A 56 -1.70 -3.70 -10.04
N PHE A 57 -1.24 -4.70 -10.80
CA PHE A 57 -0.46 -5.79 -10.25
C PHE A 57 0.97 -5.34 -9.98
N VAL A 58 1.48 -5.66 -8.80
CA VAL A 58 2.90 -5.48 -8.41
C VAL A 58 3.36 -6.79 -7.79
N SER A 59 4.48 -7.34 -8.26
CA SER A 59 4.99 -8.61 -7.72
C SER A 59 5.51 -8.46 -6.29
N LEU A 60 5.55 -9.55 -5.53
CA LEU A 60 6.06 -9.55 -4.15
C LEU A 60 7.51 -9.02 -4.06
N THR A 61 8.34 -9.34 -5.04
CA THR A 61 9.73 -8.86 -5.11
C THR A 61 9.79 -7.36 -5.39
N GLU A 62 8.98 -6.84 -6.29
CA GLU A 62 8.96 -5.39 -6.59
C GLU A 62 8.50 -4.57 -5.38
N ARG A 63 7.50 -5.05 -4.63
CA ARG A 63 7.01 -4.38 -3.41
C ARG A 63 8.12 -4.22 -2.36
N THR A 64 8.82 -5.31 -2.07
CA THR A 64 9.91 -5.32 -1.07
C THR A 64 11.14 -4.56 -1.55
N ASN A 65 11.52 -4.68 -2.82
CA ASN A 65 12.61 -3.88 -3.39
C ASN A 65 12.31 -2.38 -3.33
N ALA A 66 11.11 -1.95 -3.71
CA ALA A 66 10.73 -0.54 -3.69
C ALA A 66 10.76 0.09 -2.29
N ALA A 67 10.45 -0.69 -1.25
CA ALA A 67 10.58 -0.25 0.14
C ALA A 67 12.04 -0.17 0.60
N ASN A 68 12.84 -1.20 0.29
CA ASN A 68 14.26 -1.25 0.62
C ASN A 68 15.05 -0.12 -0.06
N ASP A 69 14.83 0.09 -1.36
CA ASP A 69 15.47 1.13 -2.17
C ASP A 69 15.12 2.54 -1.67
N TRP A 70 13.89 2.71 -1.17
CA TRP A 70 13.45 3.97 -0.56
C TRP A 70 13.96 4.16 0.87
N GLN A 71 14.55 3.11 1.46
CA GLN A 71 15.01 3.06 2.85
C GLN A 71 13.85 3.35 3.81
N ALA A 72 12.76 2.60 3.67
CA ALA A 72 11.63 2.69 4.57
C ALA A 72 12.05 2.39 6.02
N ASP A 73 11.58 3.21 6.97
CA ASP A 73 11.77 2.95 8.40
C ASP A 73 10.79 1.86 8.89
N TYR A 74 9.64 1.74 8.22
CA TYR A 74 8.63 0.72 8.50
C TYR A 74 7.91 0.29 7.22
N TYR A 75 7.62 -1.00 7.12
CA TYR A 75 6.82 -1.61 6.07
C TYR A 75 5.50 -2.10 6.68
N LEU A 76 4.38 -1.56 6.17
CA LEU A 76 3.02 -1.91 6.57
C LEU A 76 2.31 -2.63 5.43
#